data_AF-A0A2D5K7G2-F1
#
_entry.id   AF-A0A2D5K7G2-F1
#
_cell.length_a   1.000
_cell.length_b   1.000
_cell.length_c   1.000
_cell.angle_alpha   90.00
_cell.angle_beta   90.00
_cell.angle_gamma   90.00
#
_symmetry.space_group_name_H-M   'P 1'
#
loop_
_entity.id
_entity.type
_entity.pdbx_description
1 polymer ?
#
loop_
_entity_poly.entity_id
_entity_poly.type
_entity_poly.pdbx_seq_one_letter_code
_entity_poly.pdbx_strand_id
1 'polypeptide(L)'
;MGRIAGVPNRLTTEVKQLLQNVIDGVLASIEVDDLNTNQKLKLLQISLQYTLPRLKHTTEDNSTEPSEVQVNIVTTSEELDRLNKVNAYEKEHNVKIL
;
A
#
# COMPACT_ATOMS: atom_id res chain seq x y z
N MET A 1 1.72 -30.29 16.09
CA MET A 1 1.05 -29.80 14.87
C MET A 1 0.64 -28.36 15.11
N GLY A 2 1.19 -27.41 14.37
CA GLY A 2 0.95 -25.97 14.54
C GLY A 2 -0.14 -25.45 13.60
N ARG A 3 -0.63 -24.23 13.85
CA ARG A 3 -1.59 -23.55 12.97
C ARG A 3 -1.02 -23.43 11.56
N ILE A 4 -1.80 -23.81 10.55
CA ILE A 4 -1.44 -23.66 9.13
C ILE A 4 -1.57 -22.18 8.75
N ALA A 5 -0.50 -21.56 8.27
CA ALA A 5 -0.52 -20.18 7.82
C ALA A 5 -1.51 -20.03 6.65
N GLY A 6 -2.32 -18.96 6.67
CA GLY A 6 -3.34 -18.69 5.65
C GLY A 6 -4.72 -19.30 5.93
N VAL A 7 -4.86 -20.21 6.90
CA VAL A 7 -6.18 -20.72 7.31
C VAL A 7 -6.82 -19.76 8.34
N PRO A 8 -7.98 -19.16 8.04
CA PRO A 8 -8.68 -18.30 8.99
C PRO A 8 -9.03 -19.07 10.26
N ASN A 9 -8.79 -18.46 11.43
CA ASN A 9 -9.17 -19.08 12.69
C ASN A 9 -10.71 -19.19 12.78
N ARG A 10 -11.23 -20.42 12.82
CA ARG A 10 -12.68 -20.70 12.79
C ARG A 10 -13.44 -19.92 13.87
N LEU A 11 -12.94 -19.90 15.11
CA LEU A 11 -13.58 -19.16 16.20
C LEU A 11 -13.62 -17.65 15.91
N THR A 12 -12.54 -17.09 15.38
CA THR A 12 -12.49 -15.67 15.01
C THR A 12 -13.44 -15.36 13.85
N THR A 13 -13.58 -16.27 12.87
CA THR A 13 -14.50 -16.14 11.74
C THR A 13 -15.96 -16.18 12.20
N GLU A 14 -16.32 -17.12 13.07
CA GLU A 14 -17.69 -17.23 13.61
C GLU A 14 -18.07 -15.99 14.43
N VAL A 15 -17.17 -15.50 15.29
CA VAL A 15 -17.38 -14.26 16.06
C VAL A 15 -17.53 -13.05 15.13
N LYS A 16 -16.70 -12.95 14.08
CA LYS A 16 -16.82 -11.88 13.07
C LYS A 16 -18.18 -11.91 12.38
N GLN A 17 -18.66 -13.09 11.99
CA GLN A 17 -19.96 -13.24 11.33
C GLN A 17 -21.11 -12.83 12.26
N LEU A 18 -21.05 -13.23 13.53
CA LEU A 18 -22.06 -12.85 14.50
C LEU A 18 -22.11 -11.32 14.68
N LEU A 19 -20.95 -10.68 14.82
CA LEU A 19 -20.86 -9.22 14.95
C LEU A 19 -21.39 -8.50 13.70
N GLN A 20 -21.10 -9.02 12.50
CA GLN A 20 -21.66 -8.48 11.26
C GLN A 20 -23.19 -8.55 11.26
N ASN A 21 -23.77 -9.70 11.59
CA ASN A 21 -25.22 -9.86 11.64
C ASN A 21 -25.87 -8.90 12.65
N VAL A 22 -25.24 -8.67 13.81
CA VAL A 22 -25.71 -7.70 14.81
C VAL A 22 -25.65 -6.28 14.26
N ILE A 23 -24.55 -5.90 13.60
CA ILE A 23 -24.38 -4.58 12.99
C ILE A 23 -25.43 -4.35 11.92
N ASP A 24 -25.67 -5.33 11.04
CA ASP A 24 -26.67 -5.24 9.96
C ASP A 24 -28.09 -5.10 10.53
N GLY A 25 -28.42 -5.86 11.58
CA GLY A 25 -29.70 -5.76 12.27
C GLY A 25 -29.90 -4.38 12.91
N VAL A 26 -28.87 -3.84 13.56
CA VAL A 26 -28.92 -2.49 14.14
C VAL A 26 -29.08 -1.44 13.05
N LEU A 27 -28.28 -1.50 11.98
CA LEU A 27 -28.37 -0.56 10.86
C LEU A 27 -29.77 -0.55 10.23
N ALA A 28 -30.36 -1.72 10.01
CA ALA A 28 -31.71 -1.84 9.46
C ALA A 28 -32.80 -1.29 10.41
N SER A 29 -32.52 -1.20 11.71
CA SER A 29 -33.46 -0.72 12.73
C SER A 29 -33.39 0.79 13.01
N ILE A 30 -32.40 1.51 12.44
CA ILE A 30 -32.24 2.94 12.69
C ILE A 30 -33.28 3.72 11.88
N GLU A 31 -34.27 4.27 12.59
CA GLU A 31 -35.20 5.26 12.04
C GLU A 31 -34.60 6.67 12.22
N VAL A 32 -34.36 7.39 11.12
CA VAL A 32 -33.61 8.65 11.16
C VAL A 32 -34.45 9.75 11.81
N ASP A 33 -35.76 9.72 11.64
CA ASP A 33 -36.64 10.77 12.15
C ASP A 33 -36.68 10.81 13.68
N ASP A 34 -36.55 9.64 14.33
CA ASP A 34 -36.55 9.48 15.79
C ASP A 34 -35.22 9.85 16.47
N LEU A 35 -34.17 10.13 15.68
CA LEU A 35 -32.87 10.52 16.21
C LEU A 35 -32.82 11.99 16.63
N ASN A 36 -32.11 12.26 17.73
CA ASN A 36 -31.80 13.63 18.11
C ASN A 36 -30.71 14.24 17.20
N THR A 37 -30.55 15.57 17.26
CA THR A 37 -29.61 16.31 16.41
C THR A 37 -28.17 15.80 16.50
N ASN A 38 -27.68 15.45 17.70
CA ASN A 38 -26.32 14.93 17.86
C ASN A 38 -26.14 13.55 17.23
N GLN A 39 -27.15 12.67 17.35
CA GLN A 39 -27.14 11.36 16.72
C GLN A 39 -27.17 11.48 15.19
N LYS A 40 -28.00 12.38 14.65
CA LYS A 40 -28.05 12.69 13.21
C LYS A 40 -26.70 13.18 12.69
N LEU A 41 -26.04 14.10 13.41
CA LEU A 41 -24.71 14.60 13.04
C LEU A 41 -23.65 13.50 13.05
N LYS A 42 -23.65 12.62 14.06
CA LYS A 42 -22.72 11.49 14.12
C LYS A 42 -22.97 10.47 13.00
N LEU A 43 -24.23 10.15 12.73
CA LEU A 43 -24.59 9.25 11.63
C LEU A 43 -24.12 9.82 10.30
N LEU A 44 -24.40 11.09 10.03
CA LEU A 44 -23.93 11.79 8.83
C LEU A 44 -22.41 11.78 8.74
N GLN A 45 -21.71 12.06 9.83
CA GLN A 45 -20.25 12.02 9.87
C GLN A 45 -19.70 10.65 9.48
N ILE A 46 -20.29 9.55 9.97
CA ILE A 46 -19.88 8.19 9.63
C ILE A 46 -20.20 7.90 8.15
N SER A 47 -21.42 8.19 7.70
CA SER A 47 -21.85 7.98 6.31
C SER A 47 -20.95 8.67 5.30
N LEU A 48 -20.54 9.92 5.57
CA LEU A 48 -19.62 10.68 4.72
C LEU A 48 -18.26 10.00 4.56
N GLN A 49 -17.79 9.23 5.54
CA GLN A 49 -16.52 8.49 5.42
C GLN A 49 -16.58 7.37 4.39
N TYR A 50 -17.77 6.83 4.15
CA TYR A 50 -18.00 5.72 3.21
C TYR A 50 -18.46 6.19 1.84
N THR A 51 -19.08 7.37 1.74
CA THR A 51 -19.53 7.94 0.46
C THR A 51 -18.49 8.85 -0.19
N LEU A 52 -17.67 9.55 0.60
CA LEU A 52 -16.66 10.44 0.05
C LEU A 52 -15.31 9.72 -0.08
N PRO A 53 -14.71 9.69 -1.28
CA PRO A 53 -13.34 9.24 -1.43
C PRO A 53 -12.44 10.16 -0.62
N ARG A 54 -11.76 9.61 0.38
CA ARG A 54 -10.73 10.35 1.10
C ARG A 54 -9.57 10.59 0.15
N LEU A 55 -9.10 11.83 0.10
CA LEU A 55 -7.82 12.14 -0.53
C LEU A 55 -6.76 11.34 0.22
N LYS A 56 -6.35 10.20 -0.36
CA LYS A 56 -5.10 9.56 0.05
C LYS A 56 -4.05 10.62 -0.24
N HIS A 57 -3.27 11.02 0.77
CA HIS A 57 -2.02 11.69 0.45
C HIS A 57 -1.27 10.70 -0.44
N THR A 58 -1.27 10.98 -1.75
CA THR A 58 -0.22 10.50 -2.62
C THR A 58 1.00 11.26 -2.13
N THR A 59 1.61 10.80 -1.04
CA THR A 59 3.07 10.77 -1.07
C THR A 59 3.35 9.99 -2.32
N GLU A 60 3.68 10.70 -3.39
CA GLU A 60 4.47 10.11 -4.44
C GLU A 60 5.68 9.57 -3.69
N ASP A 61 5.61 8.30 -3.28
CA ASP A 61 6.78 7.52 -2.95
C ASP A 61 7.55 7.42 -4.27
N ASN A 62 8.22 8.53 -4.62
CA ASN A 62 9.51 8.50 -5.26
C ASN A 62 10.52 7.93 -4.25
N SER A 63 10.15 6.87 -3.53
CA SER A 63 11.08 5.86 -3.09
C SER A 63 11.52 5.16 -4.37
N THR A 64 12.32 5.88 -5.17
CA THR A 64 13.36 5.23 -5.95
C THR A 64 14.03 4.31 -4.94
N GLU A 65 13.77 3.00 -5.05
CA GLU A 65 14.58 2.00 -4.38
C GLU A 65 16.03 2.47 -4.46
N PRO A 66 16.81 2.46 -3.37
CA PRO A 66 18.19 2.92 -3.42
C PRO A 66 18.86 2.18 -4.59
N SER A 67 19.15 2.92 -5.66
CA SER A 67 19.78 2.33 -6.84
C SER A 67 21.04 1.67 -6.37
N GLU A 68 21.19 0.37 -6.64
CA GLU A 68 22.36 -0.40 -6.23
C GLU A 68 23.62 0.35 -6.69
N VAL A 69 24.37 0.89 -5.74
CA VAL A 69 25.51 1.76 -6.04
C VAL A 69 26.64 0.87 -6.55
N GLN A 70 26.82 0.81 -7.86
CA GLN A 70 27.96 0.14 -8.48
C GLN A 70 29.19 1.06 -8.37
N VAL A 71 30.20 0.63 -7.59
CA VAL A 71 31.47 1.36 -7.43
C VAL A 71 32.56 0.66 -8.26
N ASN A 72 33.07 1.36 -9.28
CA ASN A 72 34.19 0.87 -10.09
C ASN A 72 35.51 1.43 -9.54
N ILE A 73 36.40 0.55 -9.08
CA ILE A 73 37.73 0.92 -8.61
C ILE A 73 38.67 0.92 -9.82
N VAL A 74 39.16 2.10 -10.21
CA VAL A 74 40.09 2.28 -11.33
C VAL A 74 41.47 2.64 -10.77
N THR A 75 42.48 1.83 -11.06
CA THR A 75 43.84 1.99 -10.51
C THR A 75 44.83 2.55 -11.52
N THR A 76 44.60 2.33 -12.81
CA THR A 76 45.48 2.78 -13.90
C THR A 76 44.74 3.61 -14.96
N SER A 77 45.50 4.40 -15.73
CA SER A 77 44.94 5.18 -16.86
C SER A 77 44.42 4.30 -18.00
N GLU A 78 45.00 3.11 -18.19
CA GLU A 78 44.54 2.15 -19.19
C GLU A 78 43.16 1.55 -18.82
N GLU A 79 42.95 1.23 -17.54
CA GLU A 79 41.65 0.79 -17.03
C GLU A 79 40.56 1.87 -17.23
N LEU A 80 40.91 3.14 -17.05
CA LEU A 80 40.00 4.26 -17.28
C LEU A 80 39.58 4.36 -18.75
N ASP A 81 40.53 4.23 -19.68
CA ASP A 81 40.26 4.27 -21.12
C ASP A 81 39.33 3.12 -21.56
N ARG A 82 39.56 1.91 -21.02
CA ARG A 82 38.69 0.75 -21.26
C ARG A 82 37.28 0.96 -20.72
N LEU A 83 37.15 1.50 -19.50
CA LEU A 83 35.84 1.76 -18.89
C LEU A 83 35.04 2.80 -19.68
N ASN A 84 35.68 3.87 -20.14
CA ASN A 84 35.03 4.89 -20.96
C ASN A 84 34.54 4.34 -22.30
N LYS A 85 35.30 3.43 -22.93
CA LYS A 85 34.89 2.75 -24.17
C LYS A 85 33.66 1.86 -23.95
N VAL A 86 33.61 1.10 -22.86
CA VAL A 86 32.45 0.26 -22.52
C VAL A 86 31.21 1.13 -22.27
N ASN A 87 31.33 2.19 -21.46
CA ASN A 87 30.21 3.10 -21.16
C ASN A 87 29.67 3.80 -22.42
N ALA A 88 30.53 4.17 -23.37
CA ALA A 88 30.12 4.78 -24.63
C ALA A 88 29.27 3.80 -25.47
N TYR A 89 29.68 2.54 -25.53
CA TYR A 89 28.95 1.48 -26.24
C TYR A 89 27.59 1.19 -25.59
N GLU A 90 27.55 1.08 -24.25
CA GLU A 90 26.29 0.87 -23.51
C GLU A 90 25.25 1.95 -23.82
N LYS A 91 25.71 3.21 -23.89
CA LYS A 91 24.85 4.36 -24.21
C LYS A 91 24.36 4.36 -25.66
N GLU A 92 25.22 4.00 -26.60
CA GLU A 92 24.89 3.97 -28.03
C GLU A 92 23.91 2.83 -28.37
N HIS A 93 24.07 1.68 -27.71
CA HIS A 93 23.29 0.48 -28.00
C HIS A 93 22.17 0.19 -27.00
N ASN A 94 22.02 1.02 -25.96
CA ASN A 94 21.06 0.83 -24.87
C ASN A 94 21.11 -0.59 -24.26
N VAL A 95 22.33 -1.06 -24.00
CA VAL A 95 22.63 -2.36 -23.40
C VAL A 95 23.45 -2.15 -22.13
N LYS A 96 23.40 -3.11 -21.21
CA LYS A 96 24.21 -3.12 -19.98
C LYS A 96 25.13 -4.33 -20.01
N ILE A 97 26.45 -4.08 -20.11
CA ILE A 97 27.51 -5.08 -20.20
C ILE A 97 28.07 -5.37 -18.80
N LEU A 98 28.05 -4.36 -17.91
CA LEU A 98 28.54 -4.41 -16.53
C LEU A 98 27.42 -4.37 -15.49
#